data_AF-Q7ZY63-F1
#
_entry.id   AF-Q7ZY63-F1
#
_cell.length_a   1.000
_cell.length_b   1.000
_cell.length_c   1.000
_cell.angle_alpha   90.00
_cell.angle_beta   90.00
_cell.angle_gamma   90.00
#
_symmetry.space_group_name_H-M   'P 1'
#
loop_
_entity.id
_entity.type
_entity.pdbx_description
1 polymer ?
#
loop_
_entity_poly.entity_id
_entity_poly.type
_entity_poly.pdbx_seq_one_letter_code
_entity_poly.pdbx_strand_id
1 'polypeptide(L)'
;MRPMRIFLNDDRHVMAKHSVVYPTQEELEAVQNMVSHTERALKAVSDWIDQQEKDCSGEQEQPMAEETETTEEGKDSEMKTGENPTRTLRGVMRVGLVAKGLLLKGDLDLELVLLCRDKPTISLLKRVADNLVLQFETVSEDKYEVIQNIREALIVIKSTKEPPLTLNIRLTSPLVREEMEKLSAGETLTVSDPPDVLDRHKCLAALASLRHAKWFQARANGLKSCVIVIRVLRDLCTRVPTWEPLRGWPLELLCEKAIGTANRPMGAGEALRRVLECLSSGILMPDGSGLYDPCEKDASDALEHLERQQREDITQSAQHALRLAAFGQLHKVLGMDPLPTKMPKKTKVETPVIDYTVQIPPSTTYAMPPLKRPIEEDGDDKSPSKKKKK
;
A
#
# COMPACT_ATOMS: atom_id res chain seq x y z
N MET A 1 22.75 -32.74 -7.00
CA MET A 1 21.61 -31.80 -6.82
C MET A 1 20.38 -32.60 -6.44
N ARG A 2 19.70 -32.27 -5.33
CA ARG A 2 18.40 -32.89 -5.01
C ARG A 2 17.39 -32.44 -6.09
N PRO A 3 16.53 -33.33 -6.60
CA PRO A 3 15.48 -32.93 -7.53
C PRO A 3 14.58 -31.88 -6.88
N MET A 4 14.28 -30.80 -7.60
CA MET A 4 13.40 -29.74 -7.12
C MET A 4 12.06 -30.35 -6.70
N ARG A 5 11.67 -30.16 -5.44
CA ARG A 5 10.31 -30.51 -5.00
C ARG A 5 9.38 -29.48 -5.58
N ILE A 6 8.69 -29.84 -6.66
CA ILE A 6 7.68 -28.98 -7.25
C ILE A 6 6.42 -29.09 -6.40
N PHE A 7 6.09 -28.02 -5.67
CA PHE A 7 4.92 -27.96 -4.79
C PHE A 7 3.62 -27.69 -5.56
N LEU A 8 3.41 -28.37 -6.70
CA LEU A 8 2.27 -28.14 -7.61
C LEU A 8 0.91 -28.23 -6.91
N ASN A 9 0.78 -29.13 -5.94
CA ASN A 9 -0.45 -29.28 -5.19
C ASN A 9 -0.69 -28.07 -4.27
N ASP A 10 0.35 -27.60 -3.58
CA ASP A 10 0.25 -26.45 -2.68
C ASP A 10 -0.02 -25.17 -3.48
N ASP A 11 0.66 -24.99 -4.63
CA ASP A 11 0.41 -23.87 -5.56
C ASP A 11 -1.07 -23.81 -5.96
N ARG A 12 -1.67 -24.95 -6.33
CA ARG A 12 -3.10 -25.01 -6.68
C ARG A 12 -4.00 -24.57 -5.53
N HIS A 13 -3.73 -25.03 -4.30
CA HIS A 13 -4.55 -24.66 -3.14
C HIS A 13 -4.38 -23.18 -2.79
N VAL A 14 -3.16 -22.65 -2.81
CA VAL A 14 -2.92 -21.23 -2.54
C VAL A 14 -3.58 -20.34 -3.58
N MET A 15 -3.47 -20.68 -4.87
CA MET A 15 -4.14 -19.93 -5.94
C MET A 15 -5.66 -20.04 -5.85
N ALA A 16 -6.21 -21.23 -5.55
CA ALA A 16 -7.65 -21.39 -5.37
C ALA A 16 -8.17 -20.56 -4.18
N LYS A 17 -7.47 -20.59 -3.04
CA LYS A 17 -7.81 -19.76 -1.89
C LYS A 17 -7.69 -18.27 -2.23
N HIS A 18 -6.63 -17.87 -2.93
CA HIS A 18 -6.43 -16.50 -3.39
C HIS A 18 -7.60 -16.03 -4.27
N SER A 19 -8.04 -16.81 -5.25
CA SER A 19 -9.20 -16.46 -6.09
C SER A 19 -10.51 -16.32 -5.29
N VAL A 20 -10.69 -17.10 -4.22
CA VAL A 20 -11.89 -17.01 -3.36
C VAL A 20 -11.91 -15.75 -2.51
N VAL A 21 -10.75 -15.29 -2.04
CA VAL A 21 -10.64 -14.09 -1.19
C VAL A 21 -10.40 -12.81 -1.98
N TYR A 22 -10.07 -12.92 -3.28
CA TYR A 22 -9.88 -11.78 -4.16
C TYR A 22 -11.21 -11.03 -4.35
N PRO A 23 -11.20 -9.68 -4.32
CA PRO A 23 -12.42 -8.89 -4.54
C PRO A 23 -13.06 -9.19 -5.89
N THR A 24 -14.38 -9.05 -5.97
CA THR A 24 -15.10 -9.14 -7.24
C THR A 24 -14.79 -7.94 -8.13
N GLN A 25 -15.05 -8.07 -9.43
CA GLN A 25 -14.86 -6.96 -10.37
C GLN A 25 -15.72 -5.76 -10.00
N GLU A 26 -16.95 -5.99 -9.54
CA GLU A 26 -17.88 -4.94 -9.07
C GLU A 26 -17.32 -4.21 -7.83
N GLU A 27 -16.74 -4.93 -6.87
CA GLU A 27 -16.09 -4.32 -5.70
C GLU A 27 -14.88 -3.47 -6.12
N LEU A 28 -14.05 -3.95 -7.04
CA LEU A 28 -12.88 -3.20 -7.54
C LEU A 28 -13.28 -1.93 -8.30
N GLU A 29 -14.32 -2.01 -9.13
CA GLU A 29 -14.86 -0.87 -9.86
C GLU A 29 -15.48 0.16 -8.91
N ALA A 30 -16.21 -0.28 -7.89
CA ALA A 30 -16.76 0.60 -6.86
C ALA A 30 -15.65 1.33 -6.10
N VAL A 31 -14.59 0.61 -5.70
CA VAL A 31 -13.42 1.21 -5.04
C VAL A 31 -12.72 2.21 -5.96
N GLN A 32 -12.48 1.86 -7.23
CA GLN A 32 -11.82 2.76 -8.17
C GLN A 32 -12.65 4.03 -8.43
N ASN A 33 -13.96 3.90 -8.58
CA ASN A 33 -14.85 5.04 -8.78
C ASN A 33 -14.82 5.97 -7.55
N MET A 34 -14.98 5.42 -6.34
CA MET A 34 -14.94 6.21 -5.11
C MET A 34 -13.60 6.94 -4.92
N VAL A 35 -12.49 6.24 -5.14
CA VAL A 35 -11.13 6.83 -5.03
C VAL A 35 -10.93 7.91 -6.11
N SER A 36 -11.32 7.65 -7.36
CA SER A 36 -11.21 8.62 -8.47
C SER A 36 -12.06 9.87 -8.24
N HIS A 37 -13.30 9.71 -7.75
CA HIS A 37 -14.19 10.83 -7.42
C HIS A 37 -13.59 11.67 -6.30
N THR A 38 -13.08 11.01 -5.25
CA THR A 38 -12.43 11.67 -4.11
C THR A 38 -11.16 12.40 -4.53
N GLU A 39 -10.32 11.81 -5.38
CA GLU A 39 -9.09 12.45 -5.90
C GLU A 39 -9.41 13.68 -6.74
N ARG A 40 -10.41 13.60 -7.63
CA ARG A 40 -10.87 14.75 -8.43
C ARG A 40 -11.46 15.86 -7.55
N ALA A 41 -12.29 15.49 -6.57
CA ALA A 41 -12.88 16.44 -5.64
C ALA A 41 -11.81 17.14 -4.80
N LEU A 42 -10.84 16.39 -4.23
CA LEU A 42 -9.72 16.97 -3.48
C LEU A 42 -8.82 17.87 -4.33
N LYS A 43 -8.64 17.53 -5.62
CA LYS A 43 -7.94 18.41 -6.55
C LYS A 43 -8.67 19.73 -6.76
N ALA A 44 -10.00 19.69 -6.92
CA ALA A 44 -10.82 20.90 -7.02
C ALA A 44 -10.81 21.72 -5.72
N VAL A 45 -10.83 21.07 -4.55
CA VAL A 45 -10.64 21.73 -3.25
C VAL A 45 -9.29 22.43 -3.18
N SER A 46 -8.22 21.76 -3.63
CA SER A 46 -6.88 22.36 -3.70
C SER A 46 -6.85 23.61 -4.58
N ASP A 47 -7.43 23.53 -5.78
CA ASP A 47 -7.45 24.67 -6.71
C ASP A 47 -8.27 25.84 -6.14
N TRP A 48 -9.37 25.57 -5.43
CA TRP A 48 -10.18 26.59 -4.79
C TRP A 48 -9.46 27.28 -3.61
N ILE A 49 -8.74 26.51 -2.79
CA ILE A 49 -7.93 27.08 -1.69
C ILE A 49 -6.83 27.96 -2.27
N ASP A 50 -6.13 27.50 -3.31
CA ASP A 50 -5.08 28.26 -3.97
C ASP A 50 -5.60 29.56 -4.59
N GLN A 51 -6.80 29.55 -5.19
CA GLN A 51 -7.45 30.75 -5.73
C GLN A 51 -7.78 31.76 -4.62
N GLN A 52 -8.37 31.30 -3.51
CA GLN A 52 -8.65 32.20 -2.38
C GLN A 52 -7.39 32.82 -1.78
N GLU A 53 -6.29 32.08 -1.73
CA GLU A 53 -5.02 32.62 -1.22
C GLU A 53 -4.44 33.68 -2.15
N LYS A 54 -4.57 33.52 -3.48
CA LYS A 54 -4.18 34.53 -4.47
C LYS A 54 -5.05 35.79 -4.41
N ASP A 55 -6.35 35.62 -4.24
CA ASP A 55 -7.30 36.73 -4.12
C ASP A 55 -7.08 37.53 -2.81
N CYS A 56 -6.64 36.86 -1.74
CA CYS A 56 -6.27 37.50 -0.48
C CYS A 56 -4.85 38.09 -0.46
N SER A 57 -3.90 37.58 -1.25
CA SER A 57 -2.51 38.06 -1.28
C SER A 57 -2.27 39.23 -2.23
N GLY A 58 -3.23 39.58 -3.10
CA GLY A 58 -3.16 40.78 -3.93
C GLY A 58 -2.00 40.78 -4.94
N GLU A 59 -1.50 39.63 -5.37
CA GLU A 59 -0.56 39.54 -6.49
C GLU A 59 -1.34 39.74 -7.81
N GLN A 60 -1.59 41.00 -8.17
CA GLN A 60 -1.99 41.36 -9.53
C GLN A 60 -0.86 40.95 -10.48
N GLU A 61 -1.13 39.99 -11.37
CA GLU A 61 -0.32 39.77 -12.57
C GLU A 61 -0.24 41.08 -13.36
N GLN A 62 0.93 41.72 -13.35
CA GLN A 62 1.25 42.73 -14.34
C GLN A 62 1.52 42.01 -15.68
N PRO A 63 0.84 42.36 -16.77
CA PRO A 63 1.16 41.82 -18.08
C PRO A 63 2.45 42.50 -18.57
N MET A 64 3.59 41.81 -18.49
CA MET A 64 4.81 42.33 -19.10
C MET A 64 4.74 42.05 -20.60
N ALA A 65 4.62 43.14 -21.36
CA ALA A 65 4.57 43.19 -22.80
C ALA A 65 5.78 42.55 -23.48
N GLU A 66 5.53 42.05 -24.69
CA GLU A 66 6.48 41.55 -25.68
C GLU A 66 7.60 42.55 -26.02
N GLU A 67 8.75 41.97 -26.41
CA GLU A 67 9.86 42.45 -27.27
C GLU A 67 11.19 41.92 -26.65
N THR A 68 12.09 41.19 -27.32
CA THR A 68 12.27 40.80 -28.73
C THR A 68 13.22 39.59 -28.77
N GLU A 69 13.13 38.82 -29.85
CA GLU A 69 13.85 37.60 -30.21
C GLU A 69 15.39 37.74 -30.30
N THR A 70 16.12 36.65 -30.06
CA THR A 70 17.05 36.00 -31.03
C THR A 70 17.55 34.65 -30.50
N THR A 71 17.21 33.55 -31.22
CA THR A 71 18.01 32.35 -31.62
C THR A 71 18.90 31.64 -30.58
N GLU A 72 18.93 30.31 -30.37
CA GLU A 72 18.79 29.18 -31.30
C GLU A 72 18.65 27.83 -30.52
N GLU A 73 17.80 26.93 -31.07
CA GLU A 73 17.84 25.45 -31.12
C GLU A 73 18.04 24.54 -29.88
N GLY A 74 17.05 23.65 -29.67
CA GLY A 74 17.22 22.40 -28.91
C GLY A 74 15.95 21.83 -28.25
N LYS A 75 14.98 21.34 -29.04
CA LYS A 75 13.87 20.51 -28.55
C LYS A 75 14.39 19.19 -27.97
N ASP A 76 14.10 18.92 -26.69
CA ASP A 76 13.20 17.82 -26.37
C ASP A 76 12.56 18.01 -24.98
N SER A 77 11.26 17.73 -24.97
CA SER A 77 10.27 18.14 -23.99
C SER A 77 10.33 17.32 -22.70
N GLU A 78 10.83 17.90 -21.62
CA GLU A 78 10.42 17.52 -20.26
C GLU A 78 9.10 18.22 -19.95
N MET A 79 8.01 17.44 -20.02
CA MET A 79 6.70 17.86 -19.53
C MET A 79 6.77 17.95 -17.99
N LYS A 80 7.30 19.06 -17.48
CA LYS A 80 7.22 19.42 -16.06
C LYS A 80 5.76 19.62 -15.69
N THR A 81 5.17 18.60 -15.06
CA THR A 81 3.93 18.74 -14.30
C THR A 81 4.11 19.85 -13.27
N GLY A 82 3.28 20.88 -13.36
CA GLY A 82 3.36 22.10 -12.54
C GLY A 82 3.12 21.84 -11.05
N GLU A 83 4.17 21.48 -10.33
CA GLU A 83 4.25 21.66 -8.89
C GLU A 83 4.58 23.13 -8.60
N ASN A 84 3.56 23.96 -8.40
CA ASN A 84 3.78 25.26 -7.78
C ASN A 84 4.12 25.00 -6.30
N PRO A 85 5.34 25.34 -5.82
CA PRO A 85 5.76 25.13 -4.43
C PRO A 85 4.98 25.99 -3.42
N THR A 86 4.10 26.86 -3.91
CA THR A 86 3.27 27.79 -3.14
C THR A 86 1.92 27.22 -2.71
N ARG A 87 1.50 26.05 -3.22
CA ARG A 87 0.19 25.47 -2.89
C ARG A 87 0.10 24.99 -1.44
N THR A 88 -1.02 25.27 -0.78
CA THR A 88 -1.29 24.84 0.60
C THR A 88 -1.50 23.32 0.69
N LEU A 89 -2.21 22.74 -0.28
CA LEU A 89 -2.34 21.29 -0.44
C LEU A 89 -1.36 20.80 -1.51
N ARG A 90 -0.38 19.98 -1.13
CA ARG A 90 0.66 19.47 -2.05
C ARG A 90 0.16 18.34 -2.93
N GLY A 91 -0.68 17.46 -2.38
CA GLY A 91 -1.26 16.37 -3.15
C GLY A 91 -1.93 15.28 -2.33
N VAL A 92 -2.59 14.36 -3.04
CA VAL A 92 -3.28 13.21 -2.47
C VAL A 92 -2.50 11.95 -2.81
N MET A 93 -2.27 11.12 -1.80
CA MET A 93 -1.52 9.88 -1.92
C MET A 93 -2.39 8.70 -1.50
N ARG A 94 -2.48 7.67 -2.33
CA ARG A 94 -3.06 6.40 -1.93
C ARG A 94 -2.16 5.72 -0.92
N VAL A 95 -2.73 5.20 0.17
CA VAL A 95 -2.01 4.39 1.17
C VAL A 95 -2.79 3.10 1.49
N GLY A 96 -2.31 2.33 2.46
CA GLY A 96 -3.01 1.15 2.97
C GLY A 96 -3.25 0.09 1.88
N LEU A 97 -4.43 -0.53 1.92
CA LEU A 97 -4.78 -1.67 1.07
C LEU A 97 -4.90 -1.28 -0.41
N VAL A 98 -5.43 -0.09 -0.70
CA VAL A 98 -5.64 0.41 -2.06
C VAL A 98 -4.30 0.58 -2.76
N ALA A 99 -3.37 1.29 -2.12
CA ALA A 99 -2.05 1.53 -2.70
C ALA A 99 -1.29 0.22 -2.92
N LYS A 100 -1.39 -0.72 -1.99
CA LYS A 100 -0.61 -1.98 -2.01
C LYS A 100 -1.28 -3.09 -2.83
N GLY A 101 -2.49 -2.86 -3.34
CA GLY A 101 -3.28 -3.89 -4.02
C GLY A 101 -3.65 -5.06 -3.11
N LEU A 102 -3.85 -4.82 -1.81
CA LEU A 102 -4.09 -5.87 -0.81
C LEU A 102 -5.56 -6.01 -0.39
N LEU A 103 -6.47 -5.40 -1.13
CA LEU A 103 -7.92 -5.55 -0.93
C LEU A 103 -8.32 -7.03 -1.05
N LEU A 104 -9.21 -7.44 -0.16
CA LEU A 104 -9.89 -8.73 -0.12
C LEU A 104 -11.40 -8.49 -0.19
N LYS A 105 -12.14 -9.54 -0.58
CA LYS A 105 -13.60 -9.51 -0.63
C LYS A 105 -14.18 -9.08 0.73
N GLY A 106 -15.10 -8.12 0.71
CA GLY A 106 -15.72 -7.56 1.91
C GLY A 106 -14.91 -6.48 2.64
N ASP A 107 -13.74 -6.06 2.12
CA ASP A 107 -13.08 -4.86 2.63
C ASP A 107 -13.90 -3.61 2.25
N LEU A 108 -14.36 -2.88 3.25
CA LEU A 108 -15.13 -1.64 3.06
C LEU A 108 -14.30 -0.38 3.37
N ASP A 109 -13.17 -0.53 4.04
CA ASP A 109 -12.35 0.58 4.50
C ASP A 109 -11.20 0.88 3.54
N LEU A 110 -11.17 2.11 3.04
CA LEU A 110 -10.16 2.65 2.14
C LEU A 110 -9.41 3.79 2.83
N GLU A 111 -8.17 4.04 2.43
CA GLU A 111 -7.33 5.07 3.05
C GLU A 111 -6.58 5.90 2.01
N LEU A 112 -6.66 7.23 2.17
CA LEU A 112 -5.88 8.23 1.45
C LEU A 112 -5.15 9.14 2.45
N VAL A 113 -4.02 9.70 2.03
CA VAL A 113 -3.28 10.72 2.77
C VAL A 113 -3.27 12.01 1.97
N LEU A 114 -3.74 13.09 2.59
CA LEU A 114 -3.68 14.45 2.04
C LEU A 114 -2.44 15.16 2.62
N LEU A 115 -1.49 15.49 1.76
CA LEU A 115 -0.26 16.19 2.13
C LEU A 115 -0.47 17.70 2.10
N CYS A 116 -0.25 18.33 3.25
CA CYS A 116 -0.28 19.77 3.43
C CYS A 116 1.15 20.33 3.41
N ARG A 117 1.33 21.57 2.95
CA ARG A 117 2.60 22.29 3.06
C ARG A 117 2.93 22.53 4.54
N ASP A 118 2.02 23.20 5.23
CA ASP A 118 2.13 23.53 6.64
C ASP A 118 1.47 22.46 7.52
N LYS A 119 1.72 22.50 8.85
CA LYS A 119 1.12 21.55 9.78
C LYS A 119 -0.41 21.66 9.70
N PRO A 120 -1.12 20.54 9.50
CA PRO A 120 -2.56 20.61 9.31
C PRO A 120 -3.24 21.08 10.60
N THR A 121 -4.21 21.98 10.45
CA THR A 121 -4.98 22.55 11.55
C THR A 121 -6.44 22.10 11.52
N ILE A 122 -7.14 22.27 12.64
CA ILE A 122 -8.58 22.02 12.75
C ILE A 122 -9.34 22.90 11.74
N SER A 123 -8.90 24.15 11.57
CA SER A 123 -9.48 25.10 10.63
C SER A 123 -9.34 24.62 9.18
N LEU A 124 -8.16 24.11 8.80
CA LEU A 124 -7.93 23.53 7.48
C LEU A 124 -8.79 22.28 7.25
N LEU A 125 -8.87 21.39 8.24
CA LEU A 125 -9.67 20.17 8.14
C LEU A 125 -11.16 20.46 7.91
N LYS A 126 -11.71 21.45 8.63
CA LYS A 126 -13.09 21.93 8.42
C LYS A 126 -13.28 22.53 7.04
N ARG A 127 -12.39 23.43 6.63
CA ARG A 127 -12.45 24.08 5.32
C ARG A 127 -12.39 23.08 4.16
N VAL A 128 -11.54 22.06 4.28
CA VAL A 128 -11.47 20.96 3.30
C VAL A 128 -12.77 20.16 3.32
N ALA A 129 -13.28 19.76 4.49
CA ALA A 129 -14.50 18.96 4.59
C ALA A 129 -15.73 19.69 4.00
N ASP A 130 -15.91 20.97 4.34
CA ASP A 130 -17.05 21.77 3.86
C ASP A 130 -16.98 21.99 2.34
N ASN A 131 -15.79 22.29 1.80
CA ASN A 131 -15.63 22.45 0.36
C ASN A 131 -15.79 21.11 -0.38
N LEU A 132 -15.35 20.00 0.23
CA LEU A 132 -15.44 18.68 -0.38
C LEU A 132 -16.89 18.26 -0.64
N VAL A 133 -17.83 18.62 0.25
CA VAL A 133 -19.27 18.41 0.03
C VAL A 133 -19.73 19.11 -1.25
N LEU A 134 -19.33 20.36 -1.46
CA LEU A 134 -19.67 21.14 -2.67
C LEU A 134 -19.03 20.55 -3.93
N GLN A 135 -17.78 20.09 -3.85
CA GLN A 135 -17.11 19.48 -5.01
C GLN A 135 -17.68 18.10 -5.36
N PHE A 136 -18.23 17.36 -4.41
CA PHE A 136 -18.88 16.09 -4.74
C PHE A 136 -20.11 16.30 -5.64
N GLU A 137 -20.88 17.37 -5.41
CA GLU A 137 -22.03 17.73 -6.25
C GLU A 137 -21.64 18.10 -7.69
N THR A 138 -20.41 18.57 -7.93
CA THR A 138 -19.90 18.93 -9.27
C THR A 138 -19.23 17.76 -9.97
N VAL A 139 -18.58 16.86 -9.21
CA VAL A 139 -17.72 15.78 -9.73
C VAL A 139 -18.50 14.50 -10.01
N SER A 140 -19.62 14.26 -9.30
CA SER A 140 -20.39 13.02 -9.39
C SER A 140 -21.87 13.21 -9.06
N GLU A 141 -22.73 12.40 -9.68
CA GLU A 141 -24.14 12.27 -9.29
C GLU A 141 -24.32 11.34 -8.06
N ASP A 142 -23.27 10.61 -7.67
CA ASP A 142 -23.28 9.74 -6.50
C ASP A 142 -23.31 10.55 -5.20
N LYS A 143 -24.19 10.16 -4.28
CA LYS A 143 -24.30 10.79 -2.96
C LYS A 143 -23.25 10.23 -2.00
N TYR A 144 -22.42 11.11 -1.47
CA TYR A 144 -21.41 10.81 -0.45
C TYR A 144 -21.71 11.57 0.84
N GLU A 145 -21.57 10.90 1.98
CA GLU A 145 -21.63 11.54 3.30
C GLU A 145 -20.21 11.88 3.76
N VAL A 146 -19.96 13.16 4.03
CA VAL A 146 -18.65 13.64 4.51
C VAL A 146 -18.73 13.92 6.01
N ILE A 147 -17.93 13.18 6.80
CA ILE A 147 -17.88 13.29 8.25
C ILE A 147 -16.45 13.64 8.67
N GLN A 148 -16.28 14.78 9.31
CA GLN A 148 -14.99 15.20 9.86
C GLN A 148 -14.78 14.67 11.28
N ASN A 149 -13.58 14.14 11.56
CA ASN A 149 -13.18 13.73 12.90
C ASN A 149 -11.87 14.41 13.31
N ILE A 150 -12.01 15.42 14.16
CA ILE A 150 -10.90 16.26 14.63
C ILE A 150 -9.91 15.45 15.50
N ARG A 151 -10.41 14.52 16.32
CA ARG A 151 -9.58 13.73 17.26
C ARG A 151 -8.63 12.78 16.54
N GLU A 152 -9.07 12.26 15.41
CA GLU A 152 -8.33 11.30 14.60
C GLU A 152 -7.62 11.95 13.41
N ALA A 153 -7.67 13.29 13.29
CA ALA A 153 -7.08 14.05 12.18
C ALA A 153 -7.52 13.54 10.79
N LEU A 154 -8.79 13.13 10.67
CA LEU A 154 -9.31 12.47 9.48
C LEU A 154 -10.65 13.02 9.00
N ILE A 155 -10.90 12.84 7.71
CA ILE A 155 -12.19 13.06 7.05
C ILE A 155 -12.67 11.70 6.53
N VAL A 156 -13.84 11.25 6.99
CA VAL A 156 -14.48 10.01 6.54
C VAL A 156 -15.46 10.36 5.44
N ILE A 157 -15.35 9.69 4.30
CA ILE A 157 -16.35 9.73 3.23
C ILE A 157 -17.05 8.39 3.20
N LYS A 158 -18.38 8.38 3.30
CA LYS A 158 -19.18 7.17 3.18
C LYS A 158 -19.99 7.19 1.88
N SER A 159 -19.94 6.08 1.15
CA SER A 159 -20.81 5.85 0.00
C SER A 159 -22.22 5.48 0.46
N THR A 160 -23.23 5.94 -0.28
CA THR A 160 -24.64 5.56 -0.08
C THR A 160 -25.03 4.25 -0.77
N LYS A 161 -24.13 3.66 -1.58
CA LYS A 161 -24.34 2.34 -2.21
C LYS A 161 -24.12 1.24 -1.17
N GLU A 162 -24.95 0.21 -1.17
CA GLU A 162 -24.79 -0.94 -0.25
C GLU A 162 -23.89 -2.03 -0.87
N PRO A 163 -22.89 -2.56 -0.13
CA PRO A 163 -22.45 -2.14 1.21
C PRO A 163 -21.69 -0.79 1.19
N PRO A 164 -21.83 0.05 2.23
CA PRO A 164 -21.27 1.39 2.25
C PRO A 164 -19.74 1.36 2.36
N LEU A 165 -19.06 1.62 1.24
CA LEU A 165 -17.62 1.87 1.22
C LEU A 165 -17.30 3.12 2.04
N THR A 166 -16.27 3.02 2.88
CA THR A 166 -15.79 4.07 3.77
C THR A 166 -14.38 4.44 3.37
N LEU A 167 -14.14 5.69 2.98
CA LEU A 167 -12.83 6.20 2.62
C LEU A 167 -12.36 7.20 3.68
N ASN A 168 -11.24 6.89 4.31
CA ASN A 168 -10.61 7.72 5.34
C ASN A 168 -9.48 8.56 4.73
N ILE A 169 -9.64 9.87 4.71
CA ILE A 169 -8.60 10.83 4.31
C ILE A 169 -7.89 11.32 5.57
N ARG A 170 -6.61 11.00 5.73
CA ARG A 170 -5.79 11.51 6.84
C ARG A 170 -4.97 12.71 6.38
N LEU A 171 -5.03 13.81 7.13
CA LEU A 171 -4.27 15.01 6.84
C LEU A 171 -2.90 14.93 7.54
N THR A 172 -1.83 15.27 6.83
CA THR A 172 -0.49 15.33 7.43
C THR A 172 0.43 16.28 6.67
N SER A 173 1.57 16.62 7.26
CA SER A 173 2.62 17.44 6.64
C SER A 173 3.99 16.87 6.98
N PRO A 174 4.96 16.88 6.04
CA PRO A 174 6.36 16.49 6.31
C PRO A 174 6.98 17.23 7.51
N LEU A 175 6.54 18.47 7.78
CA LEU A 175 7.04 19.30 8.87
C LEU A 175 6.80 18.70 10.26
N VAL A 176 5.75 17.89 10.42
CA VAL A 176 5.43 17.24 11.70
C VAL A 176 6.55 16.25 12.09
N ARG A 177 7.13 15.58 11.10
CA ARG A 177 8.25 14.67 11.34
C ARG A 177 9.55 15.42 11.56
N GLU A 178 9.82 16.47 10.78
CA GLU A 178 11.02 17.31 10.97
C GLU A 178 11.05 17.92 12.38
N GLU A 179 9.90 18.34 12.91
CA GLU A 179 9.77 18.83 14.28
C GLU A 179 10.11 17.74 15.31
N MET A 180 9.56 16.53 15.14
CA MET A 180 9.86 15.41 16.02
C MET A 180 11.35 15.05 16.00
N GLU A 181 11.97 15.06 14.83
CA GLU A 181 13.40 14.78 14.70
C GLU A 181 14.26 15.87 15.36
N LYS A 182 13.88 17.15 15.24
CA LYS A 182 14.54 18.27 15.91
C LYS A 182 14.40 18.22 17.43
N LEU A 183 13.20 17.87 17.92
CA LEU A 183 12.94 17.65 19.35
C LEU A 183 13.81 16.52 19.90
N SER A 184 13.89 15.38 19.20
CA SER A 184 14.75 14.26 19.58
C SER A 184 16.24 14.60 19.50
N ALA A 185 16.64 15.53 18.63
CA ALA A 185 18.01 16.04 18.52
C ALA A 185 18.36 17.12 19.56
N GLY A 186 17.41 17.52 20.42
CA GLY A 186 17.62 18.53 21.46
C GLY A 186 17.64 19.99 20.95
N GLU A 187 17.19 20.24 19.73
CA GLU A 187 17.04 21.60 19.20
C GLU A 187 15.77 22.27 19.75
N THR A 188 15.87 23.57 20.05
CA THR A 188 14.73 24.37 20.51
C THR A 188 13.83 24.73 19.33
N LEU A 189 12.53 24.49 19.48
CA LEU A 189 11.53 24.84 18.48
C LEU A 189 11.36 26.36 18.41
N THR A 190 11.66 26.96 17.26
CA THR A 190 11.59 28.41 17.03
C THR A 190 10.23 28.87 16.48
N VAL A 191 9.34 27.94 16.13
CA VAL A 191 8.02 28.24 15.57
C VAL A 191 6.96 27.99 16.62
N SER A 192 6.25 29.05 17.03
CA SER A 192 5.04 28.91 17.84
C SER A 192 3.96 28.28 16.96
N ASP A 193 3.63 27.03 17.24
CA ASP A 193 2.54 26.35 16.54
C ASP A 193 1.22 27.09 16.76
N PRO A 194 0.34 27.14 15.73
CA PRO A 194 -1.04 27.54 15.93
C PRO A 194 -1.70 26.69 17.04
N PRO A 195 -2.59 27.26 17.86
CA PRO A 195 -3.23 26.52 18.94
C PRO A 195 -4.17 25.40 18.44
N ASP A 196 -4.47 25.38 17.14
CA ASP A 196 -5.40 24.47 16.49
C ASP A 196 -4.71 23.42 15.59
N VAL A 197 -3.43 23.12 15.81
CA VAL A 197 -2.75 22.02 15.10
C VAL A 197 -3.38 20.67 15.44
N LEU A 198 -3.52 19.79 14.44
CA LEU A 198 -4.04 18.44 14.62
C LEU A 198 -3.10 17.56 15.46
N ASP A 199 -3.62 16.43 15.94
CA ASP A 199 -2.85 15.47 16.74
C ASP A 199 -1.59 15.01 15.99
N ARG A 200 -0.43 15.29 16.60
CA ARG A 200 0.89 15.01 16.02
C ARG A 200 1.11 13.52 15.79
N HIS A 201 0.67 12.67 16.72
CA HIS A 201 0.84 11.22 16.63
C HIS A 201 0.03 10.66 15.46
N LYS A 202 -1.20 11.16 15.23
CA LYS A 202 -2.04 10.76 14.09
C LYS A 202 -1.42 11.20 12.75
N CYS A 203 -0.88 12.42 12.69
CA CYS A 203 -0.17 12.92 11.50
C CYS A 203 1.09 12.09 11.19
N LEU A 204 1.86 11.71 12.20
CA LEU A 204 3.03 10.84 12.04
C LEU A 204 2.65 9.44 11.55
N ALA A 205 1.57 8.86 12.09
CA ALA A 205 1.05 7.57 11.63
C ALA A 205 0.62 7.60 10.15
N ALA A 206 0.07 8.72 9.67
CA ALA A 206 -0.24 8.92 8.25
C ALA A 206 1.03 8.99 7.39
N LEU A 207 2.09 9.67 7.86
CA LEU A 207 3.40 9.68 7.18
C LEU A 207 4.08 8.29 7.18
N ALA A 208 3.97 7.53 8.27
CA ALA A 208 4.42 6.14 8.32
C ALA A 208 3.69 5.29 7.28
N SER A 209 2.36 5.40 7.21
CA SER A 209 1.55 4.70 6.19
C SER A 209 1.94 5.06 4.76
N LEU A 210 2.31 6.33 4.52
CA LEU A 210 2.84 6.78 3.23
C LEU A 210 4.20 6.15 2.90
N ARG A 211 5.11 6.06 3.88
CA ARG A 211 6.40 5.35 3.72
C ARG A 211 6.18 3.87 3.45
N HIS A 212 5.29 3.21 4.19
CA HIS A 212 4.95 1.79 4.00
C HIS A 212 4.43 1.55 2.58
N ALA A 213 3.57 2.42 2.05
CA ALA A 213 3.06 2.31 0.69
C ALA A 213 4.20 2.43 -0.35
N LYS A 214 5.09 3.42 -0.20
CA LYS A 214 6.27 3.59 -1.09
C LYS A 214 7.21 2.40 -1.03
N TRP A 215 7.54 1.93 0.18
CA TRP A 215 8.37 0.76 0.39
C TRP A 215 7.74 -0.48 -0.24
N PHE A 216 6.43 -0.68 -0.06
CA PHE A 216 5.72 -1.83 -0.60
C PHE A 216 5.80 -1.88 -2.13
N GLN A 217 5.59 -0.74 -2.79
CA GLN A 217 5.73 -0.64 -4.24
C GLN A 217 7.15 -0.97 -4.71
N ALA A 218 8.16 -0.44 -4.01
CA ALA A 218 9.56 -0.64 -4.39
C ALA A 218 10.07 -2.07 -4.10
N ARG A 219 9.56 -2.74 -3.07
CA ARG A 219 10.17 -3.98 -2.53
C ARG A 219 9.30 -5.22 -2.66
N ALA A 220 8.03 -5.12 -2.27
CA ALA A 220 7.10 -6.25 -2.20
C ALA A 220 6.35 -6.50 -3.50
N ASN A 221 5.93 -5.45 -4.21
CA ASN A 221 5.08 -5.58 -5.40
C ASN A 221 5.74 -6.38 -6.54
N GLY A 222 7.03 -6.12 -6.79
CA GLY A 222 7.80 -6.84 -7.81
C GLY A 222 8.30 -8.23 -7.39
N LEU A 223 8.10 -8.63 -6.13
CA LEU A 223 8.57 -9.92 -5.63
C LEU A 223 7.57 -11.02 -5.97
N LYS A 224 8.00 -11.99 -6.79
CA LYS A 224 7.15 -13.10 -7.25
C LYS A 224 6.44 -13.78 -6.06
N SER A 225 5.13 -13.95 -6.20
CA SER A 225 4.23 -14.57 -5.21
C SER A 225 4.02 -13.80 -3.91
N CYS A 226 4.75 -12.71 -3.64
CA CYS A 226 4.68 -11.99 -2.36
C CYS A 226 3.27 -11.41 -2.09
N VAL A 227 2.73 -10.64 -3.03
CA VAL A 227 1.38 -10.03 -2.90
C VAL A 227 0.29 -11.09 -2.72
N ILE A 228 0.40 -12.21 -3.45
CA ILE A 228 -0.54 -13.34 -3.35
C ILE A 228 -0.50 -13.95 -1.95
N VAL A 229 0.70 -14.22 -1.44
CA VAL A 229 0.91 -14.79 -0.10
C VAL A 229 0.43 -13.84 0.99
N ILE A 230 0.69 -12.53 0.87
CA ILE A 230 0.20 -11.53 1.83
C ILE A 230 -1.33 -11.54 1.88
N ARG A 231 -2.02 -11.57 0.73
CA ARG A 231 -3.50 -11.64 0.68
C ARG A 231 -4.03 -12.91 1.36
N VAL A 232 -3.44 -14.06 1.08
CA VAL A 232 -3.85 -15.35 1.68
C VAL A 232 -3.60 -15.37 3.18
N LEU A 233 -2.46 -14.85 3.64
CA LEU A 233 -2.16 -14.77 5.07
C LEU A 233 -2.99 -13.70 5.78
N ARG A 234 -3.40 -12.62 5.10
CA ARG A 234 -4.32 -11.61 5.64
C ARG A 234 -5.71 -12.20 5.88
N ASP A 235 -6.19 -13.06 4.97
CA ASP A 235 -7.40 -13.88 5.22
C ASP A 235 -7.19 -14.84 6.40
N LEU A 236 -6.01 -15.46 6.52
CA LEU A 236 -5.71 -16.33 7.66
C LEU A 236 -5.74 -15.56 8.99
N CYS A 237 -5.17 -14.35 9.04
CA CYS A 237 -5.21 -13.48 10.22
C CYS A 237 -6.65 -13.10 10.62
N THR A 238 -7.55 -12.99 9.63
CA THR A 238 -8.99 -12.74 9.88
C THR A 238 -9.70 -13.98 10.42
N ARG A 239 -9.38 -15.18 9.92
CA ARG A 239 -10.03 -16.44 10.32
C ARG A 239 -9.50 -17.04 11.61
N VAL A 240 -8.22 -16.83 11.91
CA VAL A 240 -7.52 -17.46 13.03
C VAL A 240 -7.03 -16.36 13.99
N PRO A 241 -7.73 -16.12 15.11
CA PRO A 241 -7.43 -15.01 16.02
C PRO A 241 -5.99 -14.97 16.53
N THR A 242 -5.34 -16.14 16.67
CA THR A 242 -3.91 -16.23 17.03
C THR A 242 -3.00 -15.39 16.12
N TRP A 243 -3.36 -15.25 14.84
CA TRP A 243 -2.54 -14.55 13.83
C TRP A 243 -2.95 -13.07 13.67
N GLU A 244 -4.03 -12.64 14.30
CA GLU A 244 -4.56 -11.28 14.21
C GLU A 244 -3.52 -10.19 14.50
N PRO A 245 -2.61 -10.34 15.50
CA PRO A 245 -1.61 -9.32 15.80
C PRO A 245 -0.60 -9.03 14.68
N LEU A 246 -0.47 -9.92 13.69
CA LEU A 246 0.40 -9.71 12.52
C LEU A 246 -0.30 -8.88 11.43
N ARG A 247 -1.62 -8.70 11.49
CA ARG A 247 -2.40 -8.06 10.42
C ARG A 247 -1.88 -6.66 10.12
N GLY A 248 -1.65 -6.38 8.83
CA GLY A 248 -1.15 -5.09 8.36
C GLY A 248 0.35 -5.10 8.14
N TRP A 249 1.04 -4.06 8.63
CA TRP A 249 2.46 -3.82 8.35
C TRP A 249 3.41 -4.97 8.73
N PRO A 250 3.27 -5.63 9.91
CA PRO A 250 4.19 -6.71 10.27
C PRO A 250 4.11 -7.91 9.32
N LEU A 251 2.89 -8.28 8.88
CA LEU A 251 2.70 -9.36 7.91
C LEU A 251 3.32 -9.03 6.55
N GLU A 252 3.18 -7.79 6.08
CA GLU A 252 3.77 -7.35 4.81
C GLU A 252 5.30 -7.45 4.84
N LEU A 253 5.92 -6.95 5.91
CA LEU A 253 7.38 -7.03 6.13
C LEU A 253 7.86 -8.48 6.24
N LEU A 254 7.16 -9.29 7.03
CA LEU A 254 7.49 -10.70 7.20
C LEU A 254 7.48 -11.44 5.87
N CYS A 255 6.44 -11.24 5.06
CA CYS A 255 6.33 -11.90 3.75
C CYS A 255 7.45 -11.47 2.80
N GLU A 256 7.74 -10.17 2.71
CA GLU A 256 8.81 -9.68 1.83
C GLU A 256 10.18 -10.18 2.28
N LYS A 257 10.51 -10.12 3.58
CA LYS A 257 11.81 -10.59 4.09
C LYS A 257 11.95 -12.11 3.99
N ALA A 258 10.90 -12.86 4.34
CA ALA A 258 10.93 -14.31 4.22
C ALA A 258 11.09 -14.72 2.76
N ILE A 259 10.26 -14.23 1.84
CA ILE A 259 10.30 -14.61 0.42
C ILE A 259 11.54 -14.05 -0.26
N GLY A 260 11.90 -12.79 0.03
CA GLY A 260 12.97 -12.04 -0.63
C GLY A 260 14.39 -12.49 -0.29
N THR A 261 14.56 -13.25 0.79
CA THR A 261 15.84 -13.90 1.14
C THR A 261 16.04 -15.24 0.44
N ALA A 262 15.09 -15.71 -0.37
CA ALA A 262 15.31 -16.91 -1.18
C ALA A 262 16.18 -16.59 -2.40
N ASN A 263 17.12 -17.48 -2.70
CA ASN A 263 18.06 -17.34 -3.82
C ASN A 263 17.42 -17.61 -5.19
N ARG A 264 16.09 -17.70 -5.28
CA ARG A 264 15.35 -17.91 -6.53
C ARG A 264 13.89 -17.50 -6.41
N PRO A 265 13.22 -17.18 -7.53
CA PRO A 265 11.78 -16.98 -7.55
C PRO A 265 11.02 -18.25 -7.12
N MET A 266 9.99 -18.10 -6.29
CA MET A 266 9.19 -19.21 -5.75
C MET A 266 7.74 -19.15 -6.27
N GLY A 267 7.12 -20.33 -6.43
CA GLY A 267 5.67 -20.46 -6.61
C GLY A 267 4.92 -20.05 -5.33
N ALA A 268 3.60 -19.88 -5.42
CA ALA A 268 2.80 -19.38 -4.31
C ALA A 268 2.77 -20.33 -3.10
N GLY A 269 2.71 -21.63 -3.33
CA GLY A 269 2.75 -22.66 -2.29
C GLY A 269 4.11 -22.74 -1.60
N GLU A 270 5.20 -22.65 -2.37
CA GLU A 270 6.55 -22.60 -1.83
C GLU A 270 6.81 -21.31 -1.04
N ALA A 271 6.40 -20.16 -1.58
CA ALA A 271 6.55 -18.87 -0.93
C ALA A 271 5.79 -18.83 0.41
N LEU A 272 4.53 -19.32 0.44
CA LEU A 272 3.77 -19.45 1.68
C LEU A 272 4.48 -20.37 2.69
N ARG A 273 4.97 -21.53 2.24
CA ARG A 273 5.73 -22.46 3.09
C ARG A 273 6.95 -21.78 3.71
N ARG A 274 7.68 -20.97 2.94
CA ARG A 274 8.85 -20.24 3.45
C ARG A 274 8.48 -19.21 4.53
N VAL A 275 7.34 -18.53 4.41
CA VAL A 275 6.84 -17.67 5.48
C VAL A 275 6.55 -18.49 6.75
N LEU A 276 5.92 -19.66 6.61
CA LEU A 276 5.67 -20.56 7.74
C LEU A 276 6.98 -21.06 8.36
N GLU A 277 8.00 -21.39 7.56
CA GLU A 277 9.34 -21.77 8.05
C GLU A 277 10.00 -20.64 8.84
N CYS A 278 9.94 -19.40 8.35
CA CYS A 278 10.49 -18.23 9.01
C CYS A 278 9.82 -17.97 10.37
N LEU A 279 8.50 -18.09 10.46
CA LEU A 279 7.79 -18.00 11.74
C LEU A 279 8.11 -19.18 12.67
N SER A 280 8.17 -20.39 12.12
CA SER A 280 8.41 -21.62 12.87
C SER A 280 9.81 -21.69 13.48
N SER A 281 10.79 -21.00 12.88
CA SER A 281 12.15 -20.91 13.40
C SER A 281 12.27 -20.04 14.65
N GLY A 282 11.19 -19.40 15.08
CA GLY A 282 11.17 -18.56 16.27
C GLY A 282 11.63 -17.12 16.05
N ILE A 283 11.53 -16.58 14.83
CA ILE A 283 11.93 -15.19 14.54
C ILE A 283 11.20 -14.15 15.43
N LEU A 284 9.98 -14.49 15.88
CA LEU A 284 9.16 -13.64 16.75
C LEU A 284 9.46 -13.82 18.24
N MET A 285 10.25 -14.82 18.64
CA MET A 285 10.51 -15.12 20.05
C MET A 285 11.25 -13.95 20.72
N PRO A 286 11.19 -13.80 22.06
CA PRO A 286 11.83 -12.67 22.76
C PRO A 286 13.34 -12.56 22.55
N ASP A 287 14.01 -13.67 22.26
CA ASP A 287 15.43 -13.79 21.92
C ASP A 287 15.70 -13.82 20.40
N GLY A 288 14.64 -13.74 19.59
CA GLY A 288 14.70 -13.63 18.14
C GLY A 288 15.16 -12.25 17.68
N SER A 289 15.54 -12.14 16.41
CA SER A 289 15.97 -10.86 15.82
C SER A 289 14.85 -9.84 15.64
N GLY A 290 13.58 -10.26 15.77
CA GLY A 290 12.42 -9.44 15.44
C GLY A 290 12.33 -9.09 13.95
N LEU A 291 11.48 -8.11 13.63
CA LEU A 291 11.30 -7.58 12.29
C LEU A 291 11.68 -6.10 12.26
N TYR A 292 12.94 -5.82 11.91
CA TYR A 292 13.41 -4.45 11.72
C TYR A 292 12.56 -3.70 10.67
N ASP A 293 12.03 -2.54 11.08
CA ASP A 293 11.25 -1.65 10.24
C ASP A 293 12.15 -0.79 9.32
N PRO A 294 12.16 -1.04 8.00
CA PRO A 294 12.99 -0.27 7.05
C PRO A 294 12.45 1.14 6.77
N CYS A 295 11.25 1.46 7.24
CA CYS A 295 10.64 2.77 7.04
C CYS A 295 10.98 3.74 8.16
N GLU A 296 11.42 3.28 9.33
CA GLU A 296 11.85 4.13 10.45
C GLU A 296 13.36 4.40 10.44
N LYS A 297 13.72 5.58 10.95
CA LYS A 297 15.11 6.05 11.00
C LYS A 297 15.85 5.37 12.15
N ASP A 298 15.20 5.32 13.31
CA ASP A 298 15.70 4.63 14.49
C ASP A 298 15.39 3.13 14.41
N ALA A 299 16.27 2.32 15.00
CA ALA A 299 16.12 0.87 15.00
C ALA A 299 14.83 0.46 15.74
N SER A 300 13.79 0.14 14.97
CA SER A 300 12.45 -0.13 15.47
C SER A 300 12.03 -1.55 15.06
N ASP A 301 11.50 -2.33 16.00
CA ASP A 301 10.91 -3.63 15.71
C ASP A 301 9.43 -3.44 15.36
N ALA A 302 9.02 -3.84 14.16
CA ALA A 302 7.63 -3.75 13.71
C ALA A 302 6.67 -4.64 14.53
N LEU A 303 7.20 -5.48 15.41
CA LEU A 303 6.47 -6.38 16.29
C LEU A 303 6.55 -5.98 17.77
N GLU A 304 7.10 -4.81 18.10
CA GLU A 304 7.29 -4.39 19.49
C GLU A 304 6.00 -4.47 20.34
N HIS A 305 4.84 -4.26 19.71
CA HIS A 305 3.52 -4.36 20.36
C HIS A 305 3.09 -5.79 20.75
N LEU A 306 3.77 -6.84 20.27
CA LEU A 306 3.41 -8.22 20.58
C LEU A 306 3.89 -8.63 21.97
N GLU A 307 2.95 -9.13 22.78
CA GLU A 307 3.24 -9.75 24.07
C GLU A 307 3.95 -11.10 23.90
N ARG A 308 4.63 -11.54 24.97
CA ARG A 308 5.35 -12.83 24.99
C ARG A 308 4.45 -14.01 24.65
N GLN A 309 3.23 -14.03 25.17
CA GLN A 309 2.28 -15.12 24.92
C GLN A 309 1.81 -15.13 23.46
N GLN A 310 1.53 -13.95 22.88
CA GLN A 310 1.14 -13.84 21.48
C GLN A 310 2.26 -14.35 20.55
N ARG A 311 3.51 -14.03 20.86
CA ARG A 311 4.69 -14.52 20.11
C ARG A 311 4.76 -16.05 20.13
N GLU A 312 4.64 -16.66 21.30
CA GLU A 312 4.62 -18.13 21.46
C GLU A 312 3.47 -18.77 20.68
N ASP A 313 2.25 -18.24 20.82
CA ASP A 313 1.05 -18.79 20.19
C ASP A 313 1.15 -18.75 18.66
N ILE A 314 1.65 -17.63 18.10
CA ILE A 314 1.88 -17.47 16.65
C ILE A 314 2.95 -18.46 16.18
N THR A 315 4.08 -18.55 16.89
CA THR A 315 5.17 -19.46 16.53
C THR A 315 4.71 -20.92 16.57
N GLN A 316 4.00 -21.34 17.62
CA GLN A 316 3.42 -22.68 17.73
C GLN A 316 2.44 -22.97 16.59
N SER A 317 1.56 -22.00 16.29
CA SER A 317 0.56 -22.13 15.23
C SER A 317 1.24 -22.29 13.86
N ALA A 318 2.29 -21.50 13.59
CA ALA A 318 3.09 -21.60 12.37
C ALA A 318 3.82 -22.94 12.27
N GLN A 319 4.41 -23.45 13.36
CA GLN A 319 5.05 -24.78 13.40
C GLN A 319 4.05 -25.90 13.08
N HIS A 320 2.81 -25.78 13.53
CA HIS A 320 1.76 -26.73 13.19
C HIS A 320 1.36 -26.61 11.72
N ALA A 321 1.10 -25.39 11.23
CA ALA A 321 0.75 -25.13 9.83
C ALA A 321 1.84 -25.62 8.86
N LEU A 322 3.11 -25.43 9.19
CA LEU A 322 4.24 -25.91 8.39
C LEU A 322 4.25 -27.44 8.25
N ARG A 323 4.00 -28.16 9.35
CA ARG A 323 3.88 -29.63 9.33
C ARG A 323 2.68 -30.06 8.49
N LEU A 324 1.52 -29.43 8.65
CA LEU A 324 0.36 -29.71 7.79
C LEU A 324 0.69 -29.52 6.32
N ALA A 325 1.35 -28.42 5.95
CA ALA A 325 1.81 -28.19 4.59
C ALA A 325 2.78 -29.29 4.13
N ALA A 326 3.76 -29.69 4.95
CA ALA A 326 4.72 -30.75 4.61
C ALA A 326 4.07 -32.12 4.38
N PHE A 327 2.97 -32.41 5.07
CA PHE A 327 2.21 -33.66 4.93
C PHE A 327 0.98 -33.51 4.01
N GLY A 328 0.98 -32.56 3.08
CA GLY A 328 -0.04 -32.43 2.02
C GLY A 328 -1.42 -31.95 2.51
N GLN A 329 -1.49 -31.37 3.71
CA GLN A 329 -2.71 -30.91 4.37
C GLN A 329 -2.82 -29.38 4.41
N LEU A 330 -2.20 -28.68 3.44
CA LEU A 330 -2.23 -27.22 3.38
C LEU A 330 -3.66 -26.64 3.30
N HIS A 331 -4.59 -27.36 2.67
CA HIS A 331 -6.01 -26.97 2.60
C HIS A 331 -6.63 -26.69 3.99
N LYS A 332 -6.20 -27.42 5.04
CA LYS A 332 -6.65 -27.18 6.43
C LYS A 332 -6.18 -25.82 6.95
N VAL A 333 -4.94 -25.43 6.67
CA VAL A 333 -4.38 -24.11 7.03
C VAL A 333 -5.13 -23.00 6.30
N LEU A 334 -5.45 -23.23 5.02
CA LEU A 334 -6.19 -22.29 4.18
C LEU A 334 -7.69 -22.23 4.50
N GLY A 335 -8.19 -23.10 5.39
CA GLY A 335 -9.60 -23.17 5.76
C GLY A 335 -10.49 -23.52 4.57
N MET A 336 -10.07 -24.46 3.73
CA MET A 336 -10.79 -24.90 2.54
C MET A 336 -10.79 -26.42 2.42
N ASP A 337 -11.71 -26.94 1.61
CA ASP A 337 -11.73 -28.35 1.27
C ASP A 337 -10.54 -28.73 0.36
N PRO A 338 -10.06 -29.98 0.45
CA PRO A 338 -9.00 -30.46 -0.43
C PRO A 338 -9.47 -30.45 -1.89
N LEU A 339 -8.63 -29.90 -2.77
CA LEU A 339 -8.91 -29.89 -4.21
C LEU A 339 -8.81 -31.31 -4.80
N PRO A 340 -9.54 -31.61 -5.89
CA PRO A 340 -9.44 -32.88 -6.58
C PRO A 340 -8.00 -33.19 -7.03
N THR A 341 -7.53 -34.40 -6.70
CA THR A 341 -6.19 -34.91 -7.02
C THR A 341 -6.02 -35.23 -8.51
N LYS A 342 -7.10 -35.56 -9.23
CA LYS A 342 -7.07 -35.76 -10.69
C LYS A 342 -7.18 -34.40 -11.38
N MET A 343 -6.14 -34.00 -12.10
CA MET A 343 -6.25 -32.90 -13.06
C MET A 343 -7.26 -33.32 -14.14
N PRO A 344 -8.34 -32.56 -14.40
CA PRO A 344 -9.14 -32.82 -15.59
C PRO A 344 -8.22 -32.72 -16.81
N LYS A 345 -8.33 -33.69 -17.74
CA LYS A 345 -7.65 -33.62 -19.03
C LYS A 345 -8.02 -32.28 -19.67
N LYS A 346 -7.04 -31.42 -19.88
CA LYS A 346 -7.24 -30.09 -20.47
C LYS A 346 -7.95 -30.21 -21.82
N THR A 347 -9.26 -29.98 -21.86
CA THR A 347 -9.86 -29.28 -23.00
C THR A 347 -9.29 -27.86 -22.93
N LYS A 348 -8.72 -27.38 -24.04
CA LYS A 348 -8.32 -25.98 -24.19
C LYS A 348 -9.57 -25.10 -24.02
N VAL A 349 -9.90 -24.76 -22.79
CA VAL A 349 -10.70 -23.58 -22.48
C VAL A 349 -9.65 -22.55 -22.08
N GLU A 350 -9.53 -21.50 -22.87
CA GLU A 350 -8.76 -20.31 -22.52
C GLU A 350 -9.36 -19.74 -21.22
N THR A 351 -8.88 -20.20 -20.07
CA THR A 351 -9.03 -19.42 -18.84
C THR A 351 -8.30 -18.12 -19.10
N PRO A 352 -8.98 -16.96 -19.10
CA PRO A 352 -8.29 -15.69 -19.23
C PRO A 352 -7.22 -15.65 -18.14
N VAL A 353 -6.01 -15.26 -18.51
CA VAL A 353 -4.95 -14.93 -17.57
C VAL A 353 -5.43 -13.69 -16.82
N ILE A 354 -6.24 -13.89 -15.79
CA ILE A 354 -6.60 -12.82 -14.86
C ILE A 354 -5.28 -12.49 -14.17
N ASP A 355 -4.73 -11.33 -14.50
CA ASP A 355 -3.56 -10.80 -13.85
C ASP A 355 -3.93 -10.46 -12.41
N TYR A 356 -3.75 -11.41 -11.50
CA TYR A 356 -4.05 -11.22 -10.09
C TYR A 356 -3.18 -10.15 -9.41
N THR A 357 -2.29 -9.47 -10.15
CA THR A 357 -1.55 -8.31 -9.67
C THR A 357 -2.21 -6.97 -10.01
N VAL A 358 -3.46 -6.94 -10.52
CA VAL A 358 -4.18 -5.68 -10.79
C VAL A 358 -4.18 -4.79 -9.56
N GLN A 359 -3.32 -3.77 -9.61
CA GLN A 359 -3.41 -2.60 -8.75
C GLN A 359 -4.40 -1.65 -9.42
N ILE A 360 -5.23 -1.02 -8.61
CA ILE A 360 -6.13 0.02 -9.09
C ILE A 360 -5.24 1.18 -9.57
N PRO A 361 -5.19 1.50 -10.88
CA PRO A 361 -4.28 2.52 -11.39
C PRO A 361 -4.66 3.88 -10.80
N PRO A 362 -3.66 4.73 -10.48
CA PRO A 362 -3.93 6.09 -10.03
C PRO A 362 -4.78 6.83 -11.06
N SER A 363 -5.72 7.66 -10.60
CA SER A 363 -6.35 8.63 -11.48
C SER A 363 -5.25 9.50 -12.09
N THR A 364 -5.44 9.97 -13.32
CA THR A 364 -4.50 10.91 -13.98
C THR A 364 -4.33 12.22 -13.19
N THR A 365 -5.16 12.45 -12.16
CA THR A 365 -5.12 13.58 -11.24
C THR A 365 -3.85 13.68 -10.38
N TYR A 366 -3.33 12.55 -9.89
CA TYR A 366 -2.12 12.51 -9.05
C TYR A 366 -1.21 11.35 -9.48
N ALA A 367 -0.54 11.51 -10.62
CA ALA A 367 0.34 10.48 -11.17
C ALA A 367 1.70 10.47 -10.43
N MET A 368 2.01 9.35 -9.77
CA MET A 368 3.33 9.08 -9.20
C MET A 368 4.19 8.26 -10.17
N PRO A 369 5.52 8.51 -10.27
CA PRO A 369 6.41 7.66 -11.05
C PRO A 369 6.40 6.21 -10.54
N PRO A 370 6.31 5.19 -11.42
CA PRO A 370 6.30 3.79 -11.00
C PRO A 370 7.67 3.38 -10.43
N LEU A 371 7.71 3.04 -9.14
CA LEU A 371 8.86 2.41 -8.51
C LEU A 371 8.83 0.90 -8.80
N LYS A 372 9.83 0.38 -9.51
CA LYS A 372 9.98 -1.05 -9.78
C LYS A 372 11.16 -1.62 -8.99
N ARG A 373 10.97 -2.82 -8.44
CA ARG A 373 12.07 -3.60 -7.86
C ARG A 373 13.13 -3.86 -8.95
N PRO A 374 14.43 -3.67 -8.68
CA PRO A 374 15.48 -4.06 -9.60
C PRO A 374 15.34 -5.55 -9.97
N ILE A 375 15.38 -5.85 -11.27
CA ILE A 375 15.47 -7.21 -11.77
C ILE A 375 16.93 -7.61 -11.55
N GLU A 376 17.18 -8.56 -10.65
CA GLU A 376 18.46 -9.27 -10.66
C GLU A 376 18.43 -10.15 -11.92
N GLU A 377 19.18 -9.75 -12.95
CA GLU A 377 19.40 -10.61 -14.12
C GLU A 377 20.08 -11.89 -13.64
N ASP A 378 19.36 -13.00 -13.68
CA ASP A 378 19.97 -14.33 -13.58
C ASP A 378 21.06 -14.40 -14.65
N GLY A 379 22.32 -14.55 -14.21
CA GLY A 379 23.46 -14.70 -15.09
C GLY A 379 23.21 -15.83 -16.08
N ASP A 380 22.95 -15.45 -17.32
CA ASP A 380 22.65 -16.36 -18.42
C ASP A 380 23.90 -17.22 -18.69
N ASP A 381 23.89 -18.44 -18.16
CA ASP A 381 24.94 -19.43 -18.31
C ASP A 381 24.92 -19.91 -19.77
N LYS A 382 25.59 -19.14 -20.65
CA LYS A 382 25.78 -19.48 -22.07
C LYS A 382 26.53 -20.81 -22.17
N SER A 383 25.76 -21.88 -22.25
CA SER A 383 26.23 -23.21 -22.65
C SER A 383 26.83 -23.12 -24.06
N PRO A 384 28.10 -23.50 -24.29
CA PRO A 384 28.73 -23.36 -25.59
C PRO A 384 28.12 -24.33 -26.60
N SER A 385 27.55 -23.76 -27.65
CA SER A 385 26.98 -24.42 -28.82
C SER A 385 27.92 -25.49 -29.38
N LYS A 386 27.40 -26.71 -29.53
CA LYS A 386 28.06 -27.86 -30.18
C LYS A 386 28.63 -27.47 -31.54
N LYS A 387 29.95 -27.65 -31.71
CA LYS A 387 30.62 -27.67 -33.03
C LYS A 387 29.97 -28.73 -33.93
N LYS A 388 29.42 -28.30 -35.07
CA LYS A 388 29.16 -29.18 -36.23
C LYS A 388 30.52 -29.69 -36.73
N LYS A 389 30.70 -31.02 -36.75
CA LYS A 389 31.77 -31.67 -37.51
C LYS A 389 31.33 -31.76 -38.97
N LYS A 390 32.26 -31.40 -39.85
CA LYS A 390 32.21 -31.57 -41.31
C LYS A 390 32.00 -33.02 -41.70
#